data_AF-A0A0F8PCL9-F1
#
_entry.id   AF-A0A0F8PCL9-F1
#
_cell.length_a   1.000
_cell.length_b   1.000
_cell.length_c   1.000
_cell.angle_alpha   90.00
_cell.angle_beta   90.00
_cell.angle_gamma   90.00
#
_symmetry.space_group_name_H-M   'P 1'
#
loop_
_entity.id
_entity.type
_entity.pdbx_description
1 polymer ?
#
loop_
_entity_poly.entity_id
_entity_poly.type
_entity_poly.pdbx_seq_one_letter_code
_entity_poly.pdbx_strand_id
1 'polypeptide(L)'
;VIFYFLTAGSSYHLWYFSLIIQFYLFYPYIIKIYEKFVGNYETIFIFLALIAQQLWIVIKMIAINYINSSTHFSSLTYFISIYFVDRAFFSYIFYFILGIYLCRNYEYVTDKVFQNKKWIIVTIVVFTGAISALQINGIIKYGSYRSIPQSYFLVSNLLDSIYFPLIFSMLSIISLNIHTNKYKYSKYLNVFSLIGKYSFGIYLIHVLYITLIGTLIFPRLGIDPYHLIFYPVLFISVLILSYFSIYLISYLPYSKIIIGN
;
A
#
# COMPACT_ATOMS: atom_id res chain seq x y z
N VAL A 1 -27.03 -0.91 2.84
CA VAL A 1 -26.33 -1.60 1.72
C VAL A 1 -25.84 -0.61 0.65
N ILE A 2 -26.71 0.21 0.04
CA ILE A 2 -26.32 1.22 -0.97
C ILE A 2 -25.29 2.22 -0.40
N PHE A 3 -25.51 2.72 0.82
CA PHE A 3 -24.55 3.62 1.48
C PHE A 3 -23.20 2.95 1.75
N TYR A 4 -23.16 1.65 2.10
CA TYR A 4 -21.92 0.89 2.28
C TYR A 4 -21.18 0.62 0.96
N PHE A 5 -21.90 0.51 -0.16
CA PHE A 5 -21.32 0.47 -1.50
C PHE A 5 -20.72 1.84 -1.88
N LEU A 6 -21.41 2.93 -1.56
CA LEU A 6 -20.94 4.30 -1.82
C LEU A 6 -19.77 4.72 -0.90
N THR A 7 -19.72 4.20 0.34
CA THR A 7 -18.65 4.49 1.31
C THR A 7 -17.54 3.44 1.35
N ALA A 8 -17.58 2.44 0.46
CA ALA A 8 -16.63 1.32 0.42
C ALA A 8 -16.54 0.50 1.73
N GLY A 9 -17.51 0.60 2.63
CA GLY A 9 -17.43 0.04 3.98
C GLY A 9 -17.51 -1.49 4.09
N SER A 10 -17.84 -2.21 3.02
CA SER A 10 -17.91 -3.69 3.01
C SER A 10 -16.71 -4.38 2.35
N SER A 11 -15.75 -3.63 1.80
CA SER A 11 -14.65 -4.22 1.05
C SER A 11 -13.35 -3.50 1.32
N TYR A 12 -12.45 -4.23 1.99
CA TYR A 12 -11.08 -3.86 2.31
C TYR A 12 -10.28 -3.29 1.11
N HIS A 13 -10.73 -3.52 -0.13
CA HIS A 13 -10.09 -3.08 -1.36
C HIS A 13 -10.66 -1.79 -1.98
N LEU A 14 -11.91 -1.39 -1.67
CA LEU A 14 -12.57 -0.30 -2.40
C LEU A 14 -12.12 1.10 -1.97
N TRP A 15 -11.48 1.23 -0.81
CA TRP A 15 -10.98 2.52 -0.34
C TRP A 15 -9.94 3.13 -1.28
N TYR A 16 -9.17 2.29 -1.99
CA TYR A 16 -8.20 2.75 -2.99
C TYR A 16 -8.89 3.44 -4.17
N PHE A 17 -10.07 2.96 -4.61
CA PHE A 17 -10.84 3.64 -5.66
C PHE A 17 -11.34 5.01 -5.20
N SER A 18 -11.78 5.15 -3.95
CA SER A 18 -12.17 6.45 -3.39
C SER A 18 -11.00 7.44 -3.43
N LEU A 19 -9.80 6.99 -3.08
CA LEU A 19 -8.58 7.78 -3.13
C LEU A 19 -8.23 8.19 -4.57
N ILE A 20 -8.29 7.25 -5.52
CA ILE A 20 -8.04 7.55 -6.94
C ILE A 20 -9.02 8.60 -7.46
N ILE A 21 -10.33 8.44 -7.20
CA ILE A 21 -11.35 9.38 -7.66
C ILE A 21 -11.06 10.78 -7.13
N GLN A 22 -10.76 10.91 -5.83
CA GLN A 22 -10.35 12.18 -5.24
C GLN A 22 -9.14 12.75 -5.97
N PHE A 23 -8.10 11.96 -6.19
CA PHE A 23 -6.91 12.41 -6.89
C PHE A 23 -7.21 12.91 -8.32
N TYR A 24 -7.99 12.17 -9.11
CA TYR A 24 -8.33 12.58 -10.47
C TYR A 24 -9.14 13.89 -10.51
N LEU A 25 -10.00 14.13 -9.52
CA LEU A 25 -10.72 15.41 -9.40
C LEU A 25 -9.76 16.57 -9.16
N PHE A 26 -8.73 16.37 -8.33
CA PHE A 26 -7.74 17.40 -8.02
C PHE A 26 -6.57 17.46 -9.00
N TYR A 27 -6.41 16.46 -9.87
CA TYR A 27 -5.27 16.32 -10.78
C TYR A 27 -5.03 17.55 -11.66
N PRO A 28 -6.04 18.19 -12.29
CA PRO A 28 -5.83 19.40 -13.09
C PRO A 28 -5.24 20.56 -12.29
N TYR A 29 -5.52 20.65 -10.99
CA TYR A 29 -4.96 21.68 -10.11
C TYR A 29 -3.55 21.31 -9.68
N ILE A 30 -3.31 20.04 -9.33
CA ILE A 30 -1.99 19.54 -8.94
C ILE A 30 -0.99 19.78 -10.07
N ILE A 31 -1.34 19.44 -11.32
CA ILE A 31 -0.43 19.62 -12.45
C ILE A 31 -0.15 21.10 -12.74
N LYS A 32 -1.17 21.97 -12.71
CA LYS A 32 -1.00 23.43 -12.87
C LYS A 32 -0.09 24.04 -11.82
N ILE A 33 -0.13 23.55 -10.58
CA ILE A 33 0.77 23.99 -9.53
C ILE A 33 2.17 23.44 -9.81
N TYR A 34 2.29 22.14 -10.10
CA TYR A 34 3.57 21.49 -10.38
C TYR A 34 4.32 22.16 -11.53
N GLU A 35 3.63 22.54 -12.61
CA GLU A 35 4.20 23.25 -13.77
C GLU A 35 4.90 24.57 -13.40
N LYS A 36 4.49 25.24 -12.31
CA LYS A 36 5.15 26.47 -11.83
C LYS A 36 6.53 26.21 -11.22
N PHE A 37 6.80 24.98 -10.80
CA PHE A 37 8.05 24.57 -10.16
C PHE A 37 8.96 23.78 -11.10
N VAL A 38 8.51 23.50 -12.33
CA VAL A 38 9.28 22.79 -13.36
C VAL A 38 10.59 23.52 -13.67
N GLY A 39 11.66 22.76 -13.86
CA GLY A 39 13.02 23.28 -14.05
C GLY A 39 13.82 23.27 -12.74
N ASN A 40 13.99 24.42 -12.11
CA ASN A 40 14.94 24.55 -10.98
C ASN A 40 14.38 24.15 -9.61
N TYR A 41 13.05 24.09 -9.46
CA TYR A 41 12.41 23.94 -8.15
C TYR A 41 11.61 22.64 -7.99
N GLU A 42 11.75 21.68 -8.92
CA GLU A 42 11.00 20.41 -8.91
C GLU A 42 11.27 19.60 -7.64
N THR A 43 12.55 19.48 -7.25
CA THR A 43 12.97 18.75 -6.04
C THR A 43 12.45 19.40 -4.77
N ILE A 44 12.41 20.74 -4.73
CA ILE A 44 11.84 21.50 -3.61
C ILE A 44 10.34 21.25 -3.52
N PHE A 45 9.63 21.22 -4.64
CA PHE A 45 8.20 20.93 -4.64
C PHE A 45 7.88 19.51 -4.15
N ILE A 46 8.69 18.52 -4.51
CA ILE A 46 8.57 17.14 -3.97
C ILE A 46 8.81 17.12 -2.47
N PHE A 47 9.81 17.85 -1.97
CA PHE A 47 10.08 17.94 -0.54
C PHE A 47 8.94 18.63 0.22
N LEU A 48 8.36 19.71 -0.35
CA LEU A 48 7.17 20.35 0.19
C LEU A 48 5.97 19.40 0.21
N ALA A 49 5.80 18.57 -0.82
CA ALA A 49 4.76 17.55 -0.86
C ALA A 49 4.96 16.49 0.23
N LEU A 50 6.22 16.09 0.50
CA LEU A 50 6.54 15.19 1.61
C LEU A 50 6.16 15.82 2.94
N ILE A 51 6.55 17.07 3.19
CA ILE A 51 6.17 17.81 4.42
C ILE A 51 4.64 17.89 4.55
N ALA A 52 3.94 18.25 3.48
CA ALA A 52 2.48 18.33 3.47
C ALA A 52 1.83 16.98 3.82
N GLN A 53 2.35 15.88 3.28
CA GLN A 53 1.90 14.53 3.63
C GLN A 53 2.15 14.22 5.11
N GLN A 54 3.35 14.51 5.64
CA GLN A 54 3.66 14.27 7.06
C GLN A 54 2.75 15.07 7.99
N LEU A 55 2.54 16.36 7.69
CA LEU A 55 1.64 17.23 8.45
C LEU A 55 0.22 16.67 8.43
N TRP A 56 -0.25 16.20 7.27
CA TRP A 56 -1.57 15.58 7.18
C TRP A 56 -1.69 14.31 8.02
N ILE A 57 -0.65 13.45 8.06
CA ILE A 57 -0.65 12.24 8.91
C ILE A 57 -0.79 12.62 10.39
N VAL A 58 -0.09 13.66 10.84
CA VAL A 58 -0.19 14.16 12.22
C VAL A 58 -1.57 14.75 12.51
N ILE A 59 -2.08 15.62 11.63
CA ILE A 59 -3.42 16.23 11.75
C ILE A 59 -4.49 15.15 11.79
N LYS A 60 -4.41 14.17 10.88
CA LYS A 60 -5.29 13.01 10.84
C LYS A 60 -5.32 12.29 12.18
N MET A 61 -4.15 12.00 12.74
CA MET A 61 -4.05 11.29 14.02
C MET A 61 -4.69 12.07 15.17
N ILE A 62 -4.43 13.38 15.24
CA ILE A 62 -5.00 14.26 16.27
C ILE A 62 -6.53 14.33 16.11
N ALA A 63 -7.02 14.51 14.88
CA ALA A 63 -8.43 14.58 14.57
C ALA A 63 -9.15 13.27 14.94
N ILE A 64 -8.60 12.11 14.59
CA ILE A 64 -9.18 10.81 14.95
C ILE A 64 -9.22 10.63 16.47
N ASN A 65 -8.14 10.97 17.19
CA ASN A 65 -8.13 10.89 18.65
C ASN A 65 -9.18 11.81 19.29
N TYR A 66 -9.31 13.03 18.78
CA TYR A 66 -10.33 13.98 19.24
C TYR A 66 -11.76 13.46 19.00
N ILE A 67 -12.03 12.97 17.78
CA ILE A 67 -13.33 12.39 17.41
C ILE A 67 -13.65 11.16 18.27
N ASN A 68 -12.66 10.30 18.53
CA ASN A 68 -12.83 9.12 19.41
C ASN A 68 -13.10 9.48 20.87
N SER A 69 -12.53 10.59 21.36
CA SER A 69 -12.69 11.04 22.74
C SER A 69 -13.97 11.86 22.99
N SER A 70 -14.63 12.32 21.93
CA SER A 70 -15.75 13.25 22.05
C SER A 70 -17.08 12.52 22.07
N THR A 71 -17.90 12.82 23.07
CA THR A 71 -19.28 12.32 23.21
C THR A 71 -20.29 13.09 22.35
N HIS A 72 -19.84 14.14 21.66
CA HIS A 72 -20.68 15.06 20.89
C HIS A 72 -21.04 14.57 19.49
N PHE A 73 -20.34 13.55 18.96
CA PHE A 73 -20.66 13.00 17.65
C PHE A 73 -21.72 11.90 17.77
N SER A 74 -22.81 12.05 17.00
CA SER A 74 -23.75 10.96 16.78
C SER A 74 -23.08 9.85 15.96
N SER A 75 -23.59 8.62 16.03
CA SER A 75 -22.99 7.45 15.35
C SER A 75 -22.76 7.66 13.86
N LEU A 76 -23.63 8.42 13.19
CA LEU A 76 -23.51 8.73 11.76
C LEU A 76 -22.46 9.82 11.47
N THR A 77 -22.41 10.89 12.27
CA THR A 77 -21.42 11.98 12.07
C THR A 77 -20.02 11.53 12.46
N TYR A 78 -19.91 10.68 13.49
CA TYR A 78 -18.68 9.99 13.88
C TYR A 78 -18.13 9.14 12.73
N PHE A 79 -18.99 8.31 12.11
CA PHE A 79 -18.58 7.47 10.99
C PHE A 79 -18.12 8.30 9.78
N ILE A 80 -18.89 9.31 9.37
CA ILE A 80 -18.56 10.14 8.20
C ILE A 80 -17.25 10.90 8.42
N SER A 81 -17.05 11.49 9.60
CA SER A 81 -15.87 12.30 9.91
C SER A 81 -14.58 11.48 9.93
N ILE A 82 -14.59 10.28 10.54
CA ILE A 82 -13.42 9.39 10.54
C ILE A 82 -13.10 8.91 9.13
N TYR A 83 -14.10 8.50 8.35
CA TYR A 83 -13.85 8.01 7.00
C TYR A 83 -13.30 9.09 6.08
N PHE A 84 -13.82 10.33 6.17
CA PHE A 84 -13.34 11.42 5.34
C PHE A 84 -11.89 11.79 5.69
N VAL A 85 -11.57 11.87 6.99
CA VAL A 85 -10.23 12.22 7.48
C VAL A 85 -9.22 11.10 7.18
N ASP A 86 -9.61 9.84 7.34
CA ASP A 86 -8.71 8.71 7.11
C ASP A 86 -8.45 8.40 5.63
N ARG A 87 -9.44 8.60 4.77
CA ARG A 87 -9.36 8.28 3.34
C ARG A 87 -9.06 9.48 2.44
N ALA A 88 -8.70 10.62 3.02
CA ALA A 88 -8.32 11.81 2.25
C ALA A 88 -7.03 11.56 1.43
N PHE A 89 -7.05 11.93 0.16
CA PHE A 89 -5.90 11.78 -0.75
C PHE A 89 -4.64 12.54 -0.29
N PHE A 90 -4.79 13.55 0.59
CA PHE A 90 -3.68 14.28 1.20
C PHE A 90 -2.69 13.37 1.96
N SER A 91 -3.16 12.22 2.47
CA SER A 91 -2.28 11.21 3.08
C SER A 91 -1.28 10.59 2.08
N TYR A 92 -1.47 10.83 0.77
CA TYR A 92 -0.73 10.20 -0.32
C TYR A 92 -0.20 11.23 -1.35
N ILE A 93 -0.31 12.54 -1.05
CA ILE A 93 0.02 13.61 -2.00
C ILE A 93 1.48 13.57 -2.46
N PHE A 94 2.40 13.16 -1.58
CA PHE A 94 3.81 13.02 -1.92
C PHE A 94 4.01 11.93 -2.98
N TYR A 95 3.33 10.78 -2.87
CA TYR A 95 3.46 9.71 -3.85
C TYR A 95 2.98 10.13 -5.24
N PHE A 96 1.89 10.90 -5.31
CA PHE A 96 1.37 11.39 -6.58
C PHE A 96 2.34 12.37 -7.26
N ILE A 97 2.85 13.33 -6.50
CA ILE A 97 3.81 14.33 -7.01
C ILE A 97 5.14 13.65 -7.37
N LEU A 98 5.60 12.70 -6.55
CA LEU A 98 6.75 11.87 -6.86
C LEU A 98 6.53 11.10 -8.17
N GLY A 99 5.35 10.53 -8.39
CA GLY A 99 4.98 9.85 -9.63
C GLY A 99 5.06 10.76 -10.85
N ILE A 100 4.54 12.00 -10.77
CA ILE A 100 4.65 13.00 -11.84
C ILE A 100 6.12 13.31 -12.15
N TYR A 101 6.93 13.52 -11.11
CA TYR A 101 8.37 13.77 -11.28
C TYR A 101 9.10 12.59 -11.91
N LEU A 102 8.81 11.37 -11.46
CA LEU A 102 9.40 10.13 -11.99
C LEU A 102 9.08 9.95 -13.47
N CYS A 103 7.86 10.23 -13.90
CA CYS A 103 7.47 10.14 -15.30
C CYS A 103 8.24 11.13 -16.19
N ARG A 104 8.52 12.35 -15.69
CA ARG A 104 9.24 13.38 -16.45
C ARG A 104 10.74 13.17 -16.48
N ASN A 105 11.31 12.71 -15.38
CA ASN A 105 12.76 12.58 -15.19
C ASN A 105 13.19 11.10 -15.10
N TYR A 106 12.51 10.22 -15.83
CA TYR A 106 12.65 8.77 -15.68
C TYR A 106 14.11 8.31 -15.78
N GLU A 107 14.81 8.67 -16.86
CA GLU A 107 16.21 8.27 -17.11
C GLU A 107 17.15 8.79 -16.03
N TYR A 108 17.02 10.06 -15.65
CA TYR A 108 17.85 10.65 -14.60
C TYR A 108 17.66 9.94 -13.25
N VAL A 109 16.40 9.65 -12.88
CA VAL A 109 16.11 9.01 -11.59
C VAL A 109 16.55 7.55 -11.57
N THR A 110 16.33 6.80 -12.66
CA THR A 110 16.79 5.40 -12.73
C THR A 110 18.30 5.33 -12.59
N ASP A 111 19.06 6.18 -13.30
CA ASP A 111 20.52 6.24 -13.17
C ASP A 111 20.96 6.53 -11.74
N LYS A 112 20.33 7.50 -11.06
CA LYS A 112 20.63 7.82 -9.66
C LYS A 112 20.30 6.68 -8.71
N VAL A 113 19.21 5.97 -8.95
CA VAL A 113 18.82 4.79 -8.17
C VAL A 113 19.86 3.67 -8.32
N PHE A 114 20.33 3.41 -9.55
CA PHE A 114 21.37 2.41 -9.79
C PHE A 114 22.72 2.76 -9.17
N GLN A 115 23.13 4.03 -9.28
CA GLN A 115 24.35 4.54 -8.65
C GLN A 115 24.34 4.33 -7.13
N ASN A 116 23.17 4.51 -6.49
CA ASN A 116 23.01 4.45 -5.05
C ASN A 116 22.41 3.14 -4.51
N LYS A 117 22.36 2.07 -5.32
CA LYS A 117 21.71 0.80 -4.96
C LYS A 117 22.16 0.19 -3.62
N LYS A 118 23.44 0.32 -3.27
CA LYS A 118 23.98 -0.18 -1.99
C LYS A 118 23.37 0.57 -0.81
N TRP A 119 23.30 1.90 -0.90
CA TRP A 119 22.72 2.75 0.12
C TRP A 119 21.22 2.52 0.26
N ILE A 120 20.51 2.35 -0.86
CA ILE A 120 19.07 2.01 -0.84
C ILE A 120 18.82 0.74 -0.02
N ILE A 121 19.61 -0.33 -0.26
CA ILE A 121 19.48 -1.59 0.49
C ILE A 121 19.75 -1.38 1.99
N VAL A 122 20.83 -0.67 2.32
CA VAL A 122 21.16 -0.36 3.73
C VAL A 122 20.03 0.42 4.39
N THR A 123 19.49 1.44 3.74
CA THR A 123 18.37 2.22 4.27
C THR A 123 17.11 1.37 4.45
N ILE A 124 16.79 0.49 3.51
CA ILE A 124 15.66 -0.45 3.66
C ILE A 124 15.85 -1.30 4.92
N VAL A 125 17.02 -1.93 5.11
CA VAL A 125 17.29 -2.78 6.28
C VAL A 125 17.15 -1.99 7.59
N VAL A 126 17.69 -0.77 7.64
CA VAL A 126 17.58 0.11 8.81
C VAL A 126 16.12 0.47 9.10
N PHE A 127 15.35 0.85 8.09
CA PHE A 127 13.94 1.18 8.26
C PHE A 127 13.10 -0.03 8.65
N THR A 128 13.34 -1.21 8.05
CA THR A 128 12.67 -2.45 8.45
C THR A 128 12.96 -2.75 9.92
N GLY A 129 14.23 -2.69 10.34
CA GLY A 129 14.62 -2.89 11.73
C GLY A 129 13.95 -1.90 12.68
N ALA A 130 13.92 -0.61 12.33
CA ALA A 130 13.29 0.44 13.13
C ALA A 130 11.78 0.25 13.26
N ILE A 131 11.07 0.02 12.15
CA ILE A 131 9.63 -0.22 12.13
C ILE A 131 9.27 -1.48 12.91
N SER A 132 10.00 -2.59 12.70
CA SER A 132 9.79 -3.82 13.44
C SER A 132 10.04 -3.66 14.94
N ALA A 133 11.10 -2.94 15.33
CA ALA A 133 11.39 -2.67 16.75
C ALA A 133 10.27 -1.86 17.41
N LEU A 134 9.73 -0.84 16.74
CA LEU A 134 8.58 -0.09 17.23
C LEU A 134 7.37 -1.00 17.42
N GLN A 135 7.04 -1.84 16.43
CA GLN A 135 5.89 -2.74 16.52
C GLN A 135 6.05 -3.79 17.64
N ILE A 136 7.22 -4.40 17.77
CA ILE A 136 7.51 -5.38 18.83
C ILE A 136 7.42 -4.73 20.20
N ASN A 137 8.00 -3.54 20.39
CA ASN A 137 7.89 -2.80 21.64
C ASN A 137 6.45 -2.44 21.98
N GLY A 138 5.63 -2.12 20.98
CA GLY A 138 4.20 -1.92 21.13
C GLY A 138 3.50 -3.17 21.65
N ILE A 139 3.79 -4.33 21.05
CA ILE A 139 3.20 -5.61 21.46
C ILE A 139 3.63 -5.97 22.90
N ILE A 140 4.90 -5.80 23.24
CA ILE A 140 5.40 -6.05 24.60
C ILE A 140 4.70 -5.13 25.62
N LYS A 141 4.51 -3.85 25.28
CA LYS A 141 3.89 -2.86 26.18
C LYS A 141 2.38 -3.07 26.37
N TYR A 142 1.65 -3.39 25.31
CA TYR A 142 0.19 -3.47 25.32
C TYR A 142 -0.36 -4.91 25.32
N GLY A 143 0.51 -5.92 25.29
CA GLY A 143 0.19 -7.35 25.33
C GLY A 143 -0.26 -7.95 23.99
N SER A 144 -0.91 -7.17 23.12
CA SER A 144 -1.36 -7.63 21.80
C SER A 144 -1.32 -6.50 20.77
N TYR A 145 -1.25 -6.82 19.48
CA TYR A 145 -1.31 -5.82 18.42
C TYR A 145 -2.64 -5.03 18.43
N ARG A 146 -3.75 -5.68 18.78
CA ARG A 146 -5.09 -5.07 18.76
C ARG A 146 -5.34 -4.10 19.92
N SER A 147 -4.56 -4.21 21.00
CA SER A 147 -4.64 -3.32 22.16
C SER A 147 -3.72 -2.11 22.07
N ILE A 148 -2.88 -2.01 21.03
CA ILE A 148 -2.00 -0.87 20.82
C ILE A 148 -2.85 0.34 20.37
N PRO A 149 -2.79 1.49 21.08
CA PRO A 149 -3.51 2.67 20.67
C PRO A 149 -2.99 3.18 19.32
N GLN A 150 -3.88 3.66 18.45
CA GLN A 150 -3.53 4.10 17.10
C GLN A 150 -2.44 5.18 17.07
N SER A 151 -2.39 6.04 18.10
CA SER A 151 -1.37 7.07 18.29
C SER A 151 0.05 6.52 18.40
N TYR A 152 0.21 5.29 18.90
CA TYR A 152 1.52 4.64 19.01
C TYR A 152 2.16 4.39 17.64
N PHE A 153 1.35 4.15 16.62
CA PHE A 153 1.82 3.92 15.25
C PHE A 153 2.20 5.20 14.50
N LEU A 154 2.10 6.38 15.12
CA LEU A 154 2.41 7.65 14.45
C LEU A 154 3.81 7.63 13.82
N VAL A 155 4.83 7.25 14.58
CA VAL A 155 6.21 7.22 14.08
C VAL A 155 6.36 6.22 12.93
N SER A 156 5.77 5.03 13.05
CA SER A 156 5.77 4.03 11.97
C SER A 156 5.12 4.60 10.69
N ASN A 157 3.96 5.24 10.82
CA ASN A 157 3.22 5.80 9.69
C ASN A 157 3.99 6.93 8.99
N LEU A 158 4.75 7.74 9.76
CA LEU A 158 5.62 8.77 9.18
C LEU A 158 6.78 8.14 8.39
N LEU A 159 7.40 7.09 8.95
CA LEU A 159 8.48 6.35 8.28
C LEU A 159 8.02 5.65 7.00
N ASP A 160 6.79 5.12 6.99
CA ASP A 160 6.20 4.44 5.83
C ASP A 160 6.22 5.31 4.57
N SER A 161 6.06 6.63 4.72
CA SER A 161 6.10 7.61 3.63
C SER A 161 7.39 7.60 2.81
N ILE A 162 8.51 7.28 3.47
CA ILE A 162 9.85 7.23 2.86
C ILE A 162 10.22 5.78 2.55
N TYR A 163 9.79 4.85 3.40
CA TYR A 163 10.06 3.43 3.26
C TYR A 163 9.50 2.85 1.96
N PHE A 164 8.25 3.14 1.60
CA PHE A 164 7.66 2.57 0.39
C PHE A 164 8.37 2.97 -0.92
N PRO A 165 8.73 4.25 -1.16
CA PRO A 165 9.56 4.64 -2.30
C PRO A 165 10.89 3.88 -2.37
N LEU A 166 11.53 3.62 -1.22
CA LEU A 166 12.76 2.82 -1.17
C LEU A 166 12.50 1.37 -1.63
N ILE A 167 11.43 0.73 -1.14
CA ILE A 167 11.01 -0.59 -1.61
C ILE A 167 10.76 -0.58 -3.12
N PHE A 168 10.04 0.41 -3.65
CA PHE A 168 9.79 0.53 -5.09
C PHE A 168 11.09 0.72 -5.90
N SER A 169 12.06 1.48 -5.39
CA SER A 169 13.37 1.62 -6.05
C SER A 169 14.17 0.31 -6.05
N MET A 170 14.07 -0.50 -5.00
CA MET A 170 14.69 -1.84 -4.99
C MET A 170 13.99 -2.76 -6.00
N LEU A 171 12.66 -2.75 -6.04
CA LEU A 171 11.88 -3.52 -7.01
C LEU A 171 12.17 -3.08 -8.45
N SER A 172 12.38 -1.79 -8.72
CA SER A 172 12.75 -1.29 -10.04
C SER A 172 14.14 -1.76 -10.46
N ILE A 173 15.13 -1.75 -9.55
CA ILE A 173 16.47 -2.31 -9.79
C ILE A 173 16.38 -3.80 -10.15
N ILE A 174 15.61 -4.58 -9.38
CA ILE A 174 15.42 -6.01 -9.64
C ILE A 174 14.75 -6.23 -11.00
N SER A 175 13.66 -5.51 -11.27
CA SER A 175 12.91 -5.60 -12.52
C SER A 175 13.79 -5.31 -13.74
N LEU A 176 14.55 -4.22 -13.69
CA LEU A 176 15.45 -3.83 -14.77
C LEU A 176 16.60 -4.83 -14.96
N ASN A 177 17.17 -5.37 -13.88
CA ASN A 177 18.19 -6.42 -13.97
C ASN A 177 17.68 -7.73 -14.60
N ILE A 178 16.43 -8.11 -14.31
CA ILE A 178 15.78 -9.27 -14.93
C ILE A 178 15.54 -8.98 -16.41
N HIS A 179 15.08 -7.77 -16.74
CA HIS A 179 14.78 -7.36 -18.10
C HIS A 179 16.03 -7.21 -19.00
N THR A 180 17.15 -6.76 -18.46
CA THR A 180 18.43 -6.70 -19.21
C THR A 180 18.99 -8.11 -19.44
N ASN A 181 18.80 -9.02 -18.49
CA ASN A 181 19.27 -10.41 -18.57
C ASN A 181 18.15 -11.40 -18.96
N LYS A 182 17.26 -10.99 -19.87
CA LYS A 182 16.07 -11.77 -20.29
C LYS A 182 16.34 -13.23 -20.60
N TYR A 183 17.43 -13.53 -21.32
CA TYR A 183 17.78 -14.90 -21.70
C TYR A 183 18.08 -15.78 -20.49
N LYS A 184 18.74 -15.22 -19.46
CA LYS A 184 19.08 -15.92 -18.23
C LYS A 184 17.85 -16.14 -17.33
N TYR A 185 16.92 -15.20 -17.32
CA TYR A 185 15.76 -15.21 -16.42
C TYR A 185 14.42 -15.49 -17.12
N SER A 186 14.45 -16.09 -18.32
CA SER A 186 13.26 -16.34 -19.15
C SER A 186 12.15 -17.11 -18.42
N LYS A 187 12.52 -18.13 -17.64
CA LYS A 187 11.57 -18.90 -16.82
C LYS A 187 10.85 -18.05 -15.76
N TYR A 188 11.59 -17.18 -15.08
CA TYR A 188 11.03 -16.28 -14.06
C TYR A 188 10.13 -15.22 -14.68
N LEU A 189 10.53 -14.68 -15.84
CA LEU A 189 9.72 -13.72 -16.60
C LEU A 189 8.37 -14.31 -16.99
N ASN A 190 8.33 -15.57 -17.43
CA ASN A 190 7.06 -16.25 -17.75
C ASN A 190 6.17 -16.38 -16.50
N VAL A 191 6.73 -16.76 -15.35
CA VAL A 191 5.98 -16.86 -14.09
C VAL A 191 5.44 -15.49 -13.66
N PHE A 192 6.26 -14.45 -13.69
CA PHE A 192 5.83 -13.09 -13.34
C PHE A 192 4.78 -12.55 -14.31
N SER A 193 4.90 -12.84 -15.60
CA SER A 193 3.88 -12.48 -16.60
C SER A 193 2.55 -13.18 -16.32
N LEU A 194 2.57 -14.47 -15.97
CA LEU A 194 1.36 -15.23 -15.62
C LEU A 194 0.67 -14.68 -14.37
N ILE A 195 1.43 -14.41 -13.30
CA ILE A 195 0.90 -13.83 -12.06
C ILE A 195 0.40 -12.41 -12.33
N GLY A 196 1.17 -11.62 -13.08
CA GLY A 196 0.83 -10.25 -13.46
C GLY A 196 -0.49 -10.13 -14.22
N LYS A 197 -0.73 -11.05 -15.17
CA LYS A 197 -1.98 -11.11 -15.95
C LYS A 197 -3.24 -11.24 -15.08
N TYR A 198 -3.14 -11.89 -13.93
CA TYR A 198 -4.25 -12.13 -13.01
C TYR A 198 -4.16 -11.31 -11.72
N SER A 199 -3.19 -10.39 -11.63
CA SER A 199 -2.86 -9.66 -10.41
C SER A 199 -4.03 -8.88 -9.82
N PHE A 200 -4.85 -8.22 -10.66
CA PHE A 200 -6.03 -7.48 -10.20
C PHE A 200 -7.09 -8.41 -9.61
N GLY A 201 -7.40 -9.52 -10.29
CA GLY A 201 -8.33 -10.53 -9.76
C GLY A 201 -7.82 -11.17 -8.46
N ILE A 202 -6.52 -11.49 -8.41
CA ILE A 202 -5.87 -12.02 -7.20
C ILE A 202 -6.00 -11.01 -6.06
N TYR A 203 -5.77 -9.72 -6.33
CA TYR A 203 -5.94 -8.64 -5.37
C TYR A 203 -7.37 -8.56 -4.83
N LEU A 204 -8.41 -8.87 -5.60
CA LEU A 204 -9.79 -8.86 -5.09
C LEU A 204 -10.13 -10.06 -4.19
N ILE A 205 -9.61 -11.25 -4.51
CA ILE A 205 -10.04 -12.49 -3.84
C ILE A 205 -9.10 -12.91 -2.70
N HIS A 206 -7.83 -12.48 -2.67
CA HIS A 206 -6.86 -12.99 -1.69
C HIS A 206 -7.28 -12.80 -0.22
N VAL A 207 -7.99 -11.72 0.13
CA VAL A 207 -8.49 -11.51 1.51
C VAL A 207 -9.48 -12.59 1.93
N LEU A 208 -10.31 -13.07 1.00
CA LEU A 208 -11.20 -14.22 1.26
C LEU A 208 -10.40 -15.48 1.58
N TYR A 209 -9.30 -15.75 0.87
CA TYR A 209 -8.48 -16.91 1.19
C TYR A 209 -7.69 -16.74 2.48
N ILE A 210 -7.20 -15.54 2.78
CA ILE A 210 -6.56 -15.24 4.07
C ILE A 210 -7.53 -15.55 5.22
N THR A 211 -8.79 -15.10 5.12
CA THR A 211 -9.79 -15.35 6.17
C THR A 211 -10.17 -16.82 6.25
N LEU A 212 -10.46 -17.49 5.13
CA LEU A 212 -10.81 -18.91 5.13
C LEU A 212 -9.69 -19.79 5.69
N ILE A 213 -8.47 -19.61 5.21
CA ILE A 213 -7.32 -20.42 5.63
C ILE A 213 -7.01 -20.15 7.10
N GLY A 214 -6.90 -18.87 7.49
CA GLY A 214 -6.51 -18.46 8.84
C GLY A 214 -7.55 -18.80 9.91
N THR A 215 -8.85 -18.89 9.57
CA THR A 215 -9.91 -19.16 10.56
C THR A 215 -10.44 -20.59 10.54
N LEU A 216 -10.45 -21.26 9.39
CA LEU A 216 -11.07 -22.60 9.27
C LEU A 216 -10.05 -23.73 9.11
N ILE A 217 -8.97 -23.50 8.36
CA ILE A 217 -8.02 -24.57 7.99
C ILE A 217 -6.91 -24.66 9.01
N PHE A 218 -6.20 -23.56 9.25
CA PHE A 218 -5.01 -23.52 10.08
C PHE A 218 -5.25 -23.92 11.55
N PRO A 219 -6.35 -23.48 12.22
CA PRO A 219 -6.65 -23.95 13.57
C PRO A 219 -6.87 -25.47 13.66
N ARG A 220 -7.43 -26.10 12.62
CA ARG A 220 -7.63 -27.56 12.57
C ARG A 220 -6.33 -28.33 12.38
N LEU A 221 -5.33 -27.70 11.77
CA LEU A 221 -3.99 -28.26 11.57
C LEU A 221 -3.04 -27.92 12.74
N GLY A 222 -3.52 -27.20 13.77
CA GLY A 222 -2.67 -26.70 14.85
C GLY A 222 -1.64 -25.68 14.39
N ILE A 223 -1.88 -24.98 13.28
CA ILE A 223 -1.00 -23.95 12.73
C ILE A 223 -1.45 -22.59 13.26
N ASP A 224 -0.85 -22.17 14.37
CA ASP A 224 -1.04 -20.84 14.95
C ASP A 224 -0.11 -19.76 14.36
N PRO A 225 -0.49 -18.46 14.41
CA PRO A 225 0.34 -17.34 13.97
C PRO A 225 1.72 -17.24 14.63
N TYR A 226 1.91 -17.91 15.77
CA TYR A 226 3.18 -17.96 16.49
C TYR A 226 4.20 -18.91 15.86
N HIS A 227 3.77 -19.80 14.96
CA HIS A 227 4.69 -20.69 14.26
C HIS A 227 5.31 -20.00 13.04
N LEU A 228 6.62 -20.17 12.88
CA LEU A 228 7.35 -19.63 11.71
C LEU A 228 6.79 -20.09 10.37
N ILE A 229 6.20 -21.29 10.33
CA ILE A 229 5.59 -21.89 9.13
C ILE A 229 4.29 -21.18 8.73
N PHE A 230 3.61 -20.50 9.66
CA PHE A 230 2.30 -19.87 9.42
C PHE A 230 2.33 -18.92 8.22
N TYR A 231 3.23 -17.93 8.22
CA TYR A 231 3.24 -16.88 7.21
C TYR A 231 3.68 -17.37 5.81
N PRO A 232 4.75 -18.17 5.65
CA PRO A 232 5.12 -18.73 4.35
C PRO A 232 4.02 -19.63 3.77
N VAL A 233 3.43 -20.52 4.59
CA VAL A 233 2.38 -21.43 4.12
C VAL A 233 1.10 -20.67 3.79
N LEU A 234 0.72 -19.68 4.60
CA LEU A 234 -0.41 -18.80 4.29
C LEU A 234 -0.20 -18.10 2.95
N PHE A 235 0.96 -17.47 2.75
CA PHE A 235 1.29 -16.75 1.53
C PHE A 235 1.21 -17.65 0.29
N ILE A 236 1.86 -18.81 0.33
CA ILE A 236 1.87 -19.76 -0.79
C ILE A 236 0.45 -20.27 -1.07
N SER A 237 -0.28 -20.66 -0.02
CA SER A 237 -1.63 -21.22 -0.16
C SER A 237 -2.60 -20.19 -0.73
N VAL A 238 -2.58 -18.96 -0.21
CA VAL A 238 -3.40 -17.85 -0.71
C VAL A 238 -3.05 -17.56 -2.16
N LEU A 239 -1.77 -17.47 -2.51
CA LEU A 239 -1.35 -17.15 -3.88
C LEU A 239 -1.82 -18.23 -4.87
N ILE A 240 -1.65 -19.51 -4.54
CA ILE A 240 -2.07 -20.62 -5.40
C ILE A 240 -3.59 -20.64 -5.55
N LEU A 241 -4.34 -20.54 -4.45
CA LEU A 241 -5.81 -20.59 -4.48
C LEU A 241 -6.40 -19.37 -5.19
N SER A 242 -5.89 -18.17 -4.92
CA SER A 242 -6.30 -16.95 -5.61
C SER A 242 -6.03 -17.04 -7.11
N TYR A 243 -4.83 -17.50 -7.50
CA TYR A 243 -4.47 -17.65 -8.91
C TYR A 243 -5.39 -18.66 -9.61
N PHE A 244 -5.58 -19.84 -9.01
CA PHE A 244 -6.39 -20.91 -9.59
C PHE A 244 -7.85 -20.48 -9.76
N SER A 245 -8.42 -19.81 -8.77
CA SER A 245 -9.79 -19.31 -8.84
C SER A 245 -9.98 -18.27 -9.93
N ILE A 246 -9.06 -17.31 -10.06
CA ILE A 246 -9.14 -16.31 -11.14
C ILE A 246 -8.89 -16.95 -12.50
N TYR A 247 -7.99 -17.93 -12.59
CA TYR A 247 -7.79 -18.71 -13.80
C TYR A 247 -9.07 -19.43 -14.23
N LEU A 248 -9.79 -20.08 -13.31
CA LEU A 248 -11.09 -20.70 -13.59
C LEU A 248 -12.15 -19.67 -14.00
N ILE A 249 -12.26 -18.54 -13.29
CA ILE A 249 -13.19 -17.46 -13.62
C ILE A 249 -12.89 -16.89 -15.01
N SER A 250 -11.63 -16.93 -15.47
CA SER A 250 -11.26 -16.40 -16.79
C SER A 250 -11.94 -17.13 -17.96
N TYR A 251 -12.42 -18.36 -17.75
CA TYR A 251 -13.18 -19.13 -18.74
C TYR A 251 -14.69 -18.82 -18.75
N LEU A 252 -15.21 -18.08 -17.76
CA LEU A 252 -16.63 -17.72 -17.72
C LEU A 252 -16.98 -16.61 -18.72
N PRO A 253 -18.22 -16.57 -19.23
CA PRO A 253 -18.69 -15.43 -20.01
C PRO A 253 -18.61 -14.15 -19.17
N TYR A 254 -18.21 -13.04 -19.79
CA TYR A 254 -17.98 -11.72 -19.14
C TYR A 254 -16.83 -11.66 -18.13
N SER A 255 -15.96 -12.66 -18.06
CA SER A 255 -14.81 -12.70 -17.14
C SER A 255 -13.89 -11.47 -17.24
N LYS A 256 -13.79 -10.86 -18.43
CA LYS A 256 -13.03 -9.62 -18.68
C LYS A 256 -13.47 -8.44 -17.81
N ILE A 257 -14.79 -8.30 -17.55
CA ILE A 257 -15.34 -7.23 -16.72
C ILE A 257 -14.91 -7.40 -15.25
N ILE A 258 -14.79 -8.64 -14.80
CA ILE A 258 -14.48 -9.00 -13.40
C ILE A 258 -12.96 -9.00 -13.15
N ILE A 259 -12.19 -9.50 -14.12
CA ILE A 259 -10.75 -9.71 -13.99
C ILE A 259 -9.94 -8.50 -14.51
N GLY A 260 -10.54 -7.65 -15.35
CA GLY A 260 -9.88 -6.47 -15.92
C GLY A 260 -8.90 -6.78 -17.06
N ASN A 261 -9.21 -7.82 -17.87
CA ASN A 261 -8.41 -8.27 -19.03
C ASN A 261 -9.01 -7.82 -20.38
#